data_AF-A0A1B0C8L8-F1
#
_entry.id   AF-A0A1B0C8L8-F1
#
_cell.length_a   1.000
_cell.length_b   1.000
_cell.length_c   1.000
_cell.angle_alpha   90.00
_cell.angle_beta   90.00
_cell.angle_gamma   90.00
#
_symmetry.space_group_name_H-M   'P 1'
#
loop_
_entity.id
_entity.type
_entity.pdbx_description
1 polymer ?
#
loop_
_entity_poly.entity_id
_entity_poly.type
_entity_poly.pdbx_seq_one_letter_code
_entity_poly.pdbx_strand_id
1 'polypeptide(L)'
;MSRLCWYKHDDVQMNAINDAIMIEASIYQILNMEFSTYKFYAQLLELFHEGTFIATLGQKMNIKLSNTKEMNFTLDQYKAMAINETAWYSFYMPVACAMHLAGYKDDSEFRQTKNVLLEIGQLFQVQDDYLDCYGDPTERGTIGRDIEDGRFTWLLLTFLEHATDAQKAALKEAYGKKDPKSVERVKQLYNDVSLPKIYANYEEEAYKKIETKIKETTRGVPAEVYYMFLDSLFKRTS
;
A
#
# COMPACT_ATOMS: atom_id res chain seq x y z
N MET A 1 -11.73 -9.54 15.94
CA MET A 1 -13.15 -9.10 15.82
C MET A 1 -13.18 -7.89 14.92
N SER A 2 -13.86 -7.98 13.77
CA SER A 2 -14.07 -6.83 12.89
C SER A 2 -14.99 -5.81 13.57
N ARG A 3 -14.61 -4.54 13.54
CA ARG A 3 -15.43 -3.42 14.01
C ARG A 3 -16.02 -2.69 12.80
N LEU A 4 -17.12 -1.96 12.99
CA LEU A 4 -17.66 -1.09 11.96
C LEU A 4 -16.65 0.02 11.61
N CYS A 5 -16.58 0.40 10.33
CA CYS A 5 -15.84 1.58 9.92
C CYS A 5 -16.44 2.82 10.61
N TRP A 6 -15.60 3.81 10.97
CA TRP A 6 -16.02 4.99 11.75
C TRP A 6 -17.27 5.69 11.19
N TYR A 7 -17.30 5.97 9.88
CA TYR A 7 -18.43 6.62 9.21
C TYR A 7 -19.74 5.80 9.19
N LYS A 8 -19.72 4.52 9.58
CA LYS A 8 -20.90 3.65 9.64
C LYS A 8 -21.63 3.71 10.99
N HIS A 9 -21.07 4.40 11.98
CA HIS A 9 -21.75 4.62 13.25
C HIS A 9 -22.87 5.66 13.09
N ASP A 10 -24.05 5.37 13.62
CA ASP A 10 -25.28 6.17 13.43
C ASP A 10 -25.13 7.61 13.96
N ASP A 11 -24.33 7.81 15.00
CA ASP A 11 -24.01 9.10 15.63
C ASP A 11 -22.87 9.86 14.95
N VAL A 12 -22.13 9.21 14.04
CA VAL A 12 -20.98 9.78 13.32
C VAL A 12 -21.34 10.14 11.88
N GLN A 13 -21.72 9.16 11.06
CA GLN A 13 -22.03 9.33 9.64
C GLN A 13 -20.97 10.16 8.89
N MET A 14 -21.37 11.22 8.19
CA MET A 14 -20.46 12.10 7.43
C MET A 14 -19.68 13.08 8.31
N ASN A 15 -19.97 13.19 9.61
CA ASN A 15 -19.10 13.93 10.53
C ASN A 15 -17.69 13.31 10.59
N ALA A 16 -17.56 12.03 10.20
CA ALA A 16 -16.29 11.36 10.01
C ALA A 16 -15.29 12.12 9.12
N ILE A 17 -15.76 12.96 8.18
CA ILE A 17 -14.90 13.80 7.35
C ILE A 17 -14.19 14.84 8.21
N ASN A 18 -14.92 15.53 9.10
CA ASN A 18 -14.33 16.48 10.03
C ASN A 18 -13.43 15.77 11.04
N ASP A 19 -13.83 14.59 11.53
CA ASP A 19 -13.03 13.81 12.46
C ASP A 19 -11.68 13.41 11.85
N ALA A 20 -11.66 13.03 10.56
CA ALA A 20 -10.41 12.73 9.85
C ALA A 20 -9.47 13.95 9.78
N ILE A 21 -10.01 15.15 9.54
CA ILE A 21 -9.24 16.41 9.56
C ILE A 21 -8.71 16.68 10.97
N MET A 22 -9.52 16.44 12.01
CA MET A 22 -9.07 16.59 13.40
C MET A 22 -7.96 15.62 13.77
N ILE A 23 -8.04 14.36 13.30
CA ILE A 23 -6.98 13.36 13.49
C ILE A 23 -5.69 13.83 12.83
N GLU A 24 -5.74 14.29 11.57
CA GLU A 24 -4.55 14.84 10.90
C GLU A 24 -4.00 16.06 11.64
N ALA A 25 -4.85 17.01 12.03
CA ALA A 25 -4.46 18.20 12.76
C ALA A 25 -3.79 17.88 14.10
N SER A 26 -4.26 16.82 14.79
CA SER A 26 -3.71 16.38 16.07
C SER A 26 -2.24 15.92 15.97
N ILE A 27 -1.82 15.40 14.82
CA ILE A 27 -0.41 15.04 14.56
C ILE A 27 0.47 16.27 14.77
N TYR A 28 0.12 17.41 14.17
CA TYR A 28 0.92 18.63 14.27
C TYR A 28 0.86 19.24 15.68
N GLN A 29 -0.22 19.04 16.43
CA GLN A 29 -0.27 19.41 17.85
C GLN A 29 0.74 18.61 18.66
N ILE A 30 0.78 17.29 18.47
CA ILE A 30 1.74 16.40 19.13
C ILE A 30 3.17 16.75 18.73
N LEU A 31 3.43 16.95 17.43
CA LEU A 31 4.76 17.33 16.94
C LEU A 31 5.24 18.64 17.58
N ASN A 32 4.37 19.63 17.69
CA ASN A 32 4.70 20.90 18.32
C ASN A 32 4.95 20.75 19.83
N MET A 33 4.11 19.99 20.53
CA MET A 33 4.25 19.75 21.97
C MET A 33 5.57 19.05 22.32
N GLU A 34 5.92 18.02 21.55
CA GLU A 34 7.04 17.13 21.87
C GLU A 34 8.37 17.56 21.23
N PHE A 35 8.33 18.17 20.04
CA PHE A 35 9.52 18.35 19.21
C PHE A 35 9.85 19.80 18.84
N SER A 36 9.02 20.80 19.16
CA SER A 36 9.21 22.20 18.71
C SER A 36 10.54 22.84 19.09
N THR A 37 11.17 22.40 20.18
CA THR A 37 12.48 22.92 20.63
C THR A 37 13.68 22.23 19.98
N TYR A 38 13.46 21.14 19.25
CA TYR A 38 14.53 20.37 18.60
C TYR A 38 14.90 20.96 17.25
N LYS A 39 16.19 20.93 16.91
CA LYS A 39 16.70 21.50 15.65
C LYS A 39 16.14 20.81 14.39
N PHE A 40 15.66 19.58 14.51
CA PHE A 40 15.07 18.80 13.41
C PHE A 40 13.54 18.95 13.29
N TYR A 41 12.91 19.83 14.07
CA TYR A 41 11.46 19.99 14.09
C TYR A 41 10.88 20.31 12.69
N ALA A 42 11.54 21.21 11.95
CA ALA A 42 11.13 21.57 10.60
C ALA A 42 11.12 20.36 9.66
N GLN A 43 12.13 19.49 9.75
CA GLN A 43 12.22 18.27 8.93
C GLN A 43 11.10 17.28 9.26
N LEU A 44 10.69 17.17 10.53
CA LEU A 44 9.52 16.35 10.88
C LEU A 44 8.24 16.94 10.28
N LEU A 45 8.00 18.25 10.42
CA LEU A 45 6.84 18.89 9.80
C LEU A 45 6.79 18.67 8.28
N GLU A 46 7.94 18.84 7.60
CA GLU A 46 8.08 18.60 6.17
C GLU A 46 7.75 17.14 5.81
N LEU A 47 8.28 16.16 6.57
CA LEU A 47 8.00 14.74 6.33
C LEU A 47 6.51 14.41 6.46
N PHE A 48 5.81 14.91 7.48
CA PHE A 48 4.39 14.62 7.67
C PHE A 48 3.51 15.30 6.61
N HIS A 49 3.82 16.54 6.23
CA HIS A 49 3.12 17.23 5.16
C HIS A 49 3.37 16.58 3.79
N GLU A 50 4.63 16.26 3.46
CA GLU A 50 4.99 15.57 2.22
C GLU A 50 4.33 14.18 2.16
N GLY A 51 4.35 13.43 3.27
CA GLY A 51 3.72 12.12 3.35
C GLY A 51 2.22 12.15 3.10
N THR A 52 1.53 13.12 3.70
CA THR A 52 0.09 13.32 3.47
C THR A 52 -0.18 13.67 2.01
N PHE A 53 0.62 14.56 1.42
CA PHE A 53 0.48 14.93 0.01
C PHE A 53 0.72 13.74 -0.94
N ILE A 54 1.77 12.96 -0.71
CA ILE A 54 2.11 11.80 -1.52
C ILE A 54 1.05 10.71 -1.40
N ALA A 55 0.59 10.40 -0.19
CA ALA A 55 -0.47 9.42 0.04
C ALA A 55 -1.78 9.81 -0.65
N THR A 56 -2.18 11.08 -0.53
CA THR A 56 -3.40 11.59 -1.19
C THR A 56 -3.27 11.64 -2.72
N LEU A 57 -2.07 11.90 -3.24
CA LEU A 57 -1.77 11.77 -4.67
C LEU A 57 -1.90 10.32 -5.14
N GLY A 58 -1.37 9.35 -4.39
CA GLY A 58 -1.51 7.92 -4.66
C GLY A 58 -2.98 7.48 -4.68
N GLN A 59 -3.74 7.87 -3.64
CA GLN A 59 -5.19 7.63 -3.59
C GLN A 59 -5.91 8.21 -4.81
N LYS A 60 -5.56 9.43 -5.24
CA LYS A 60 -6.13 10.05 -6.44
C LYS A 60 -5.79 9.28 -7.71
N MET A 61 -4.56 8.77 -7.83
CA MET A 61 -4.14 7.91 -8.95
C MET A 61 -4.98 6.63 -8.99
N ASN A 62 -5.11 5.94 -7.86
CA ASN A 62 -5.87 4.70 -7.77
C ASN A 62 -7.35 4.92 -8.13
N ILE A 63 -8.00 5.95 -7.58
CA ILE A 63 -9.39 6.31 -7.92
C ILE A 63 -9.53 6.60 -9.42
N LYS A 64 -8.58 7.33 -10.02
CA LYS A 64 -8.63 7.65 -11.46
C LYS A 64 -8.50 6.37 -12.31
N LEU A 65 -7.56 5.49 -11.97
CA LEU A 65 -7.33 4.25 -12.70
C LEU A 65 -8.51 3.28 -12.55
N SER A 66 -9.06 3.16 -11.35
CA SER A 66 -10.27 2.36 -11.05
C SER A 66 -11.50 2.80 -11.87
N ASN A 67 -11.61 4.10 -12.16
CA ASN A 67 -12.70 4.66 -12.97
C ASN A 67 -12.45 4.61 -14.50
N THR A 68 -11.30 4.08 -14.94
CA THR A 68 -10.96 4.03 -16.36
C THR A 68 -11.65 2.84 -17.03
N LYS A 69 -12.41 3.10 -18.10
CA LYS A 69 -13.13 2.04 -18.86
C LYS A 69 -12.19 1.16 -19.69
N GLU A 70 -11.11 1.75 -20.19
CA GLU A 70 -10.08 1.04 -20.95
C GLU A 70 -9.12 0.35 -19.98
N MET A 71 -9.09 -0.98 -20.00
CA MET A 71 -8.22 -1.79 -19.14
C MET A 71 -6.81 -1.97 -19.74
N ASN A 72 -6.23 -0.89 -20.25
CA ASN A 72 -4.88 -0.85 -20.82
C ASN A 72 -3.90 -0.29 -19.78
N PHE A 73 -3.72 -1.04 -18.69
CA PHE A 73 -2.88 -0.64 -17.57
C PHE A 73 -1.43 -1.10 -17.75
N THR A 74 -0.49 -0.41 -17.10
CA THR A 74 0.92 -0.80 -17.10
C THR A 74 1.42 -1.09 -15.68
N LEU A 75 2.46 -1.92 -15.59
CA LEU A 75 3.14 -2.17 -14.33
C LEU A 75 3.75 -0.89 -13.73
N ASP A 76 4.19 0.06 -14.55
CA ASP A 76 4.73 1.33 -14.05
C ASP A 76 3.66 2.21 -13.42
N GLN A 77 2.43 2.19 -13.95
CA GLN A 77 1.29 2.86 -13.32
C GLN A 77 0.99 2.25 -11.95
N TYR A 78 0.99 0.93 -11.85
CA TYR A 78 0.80 0.23 -10.58
C TYR A 78 1.92 0.56 -9.59
N LYS A 79 3.19 0.47 -9.99
CA LYS A 79 4.34 0.82 -9.15
C LYS A 79 4.25 2.24 -8.61
N ALA A 80 3.98 3.21 -9.48
CA ALA A 80 3.85 4.61 -9.08
C ALA A 80 2.68 4.81 -8.09
N MET A 81 1.55 4.14 -8.34
CA MET A 81 0.40 4.16 -7.44
C MET A 81 0.77 3.55 -6.07
N ALA A 82 1.29 2.32 -6.02
CA ALA A 82 1.62 1.62 -4.78
C ALA A 82 2.68 2.34 -3.94
N ILE A 83 3.69 2.92 -4.61
CA ILE A 83 4.73 3.72 -3.94
C ILE A 83 4.14 4.94 -3.25
N ASN A 84 3.27 5.67 -3.97
CA ASN A 84 2.69 6.90 -3.46
C ASN A 84 1.58 6.64 -2.44
N GLU A 85 0.69 5.69 -2.73
CA GLU A 85 -0.47 5.38 -1.89
C GLU A 85 -0.03 4.79 -0.56
N THR A 86 1.03 3.98 -0.53
CA THR A 86 1.34 3.13 0.64
C THR A 86 2.79 3.16 1.06
N ALA A 87 3.73 2.94 0.14
CA ALA A 87 5.12 2.68 0.52
C ALA A 87 5.79 3.86 1.25
N TRP A 88 5.51 5.09 0.80
CA TRP A 88 6.17 6.28 1.35
C TRP A 88 5.81 6.51 2.82
N TYR A 89 4.51 6.56 3.16
CA TYR A 89 4.08 6.88 4.53
C TYR A 89 4.17 5.67 5.48
N SER A 90 4.02 4.45 4.96
CA SER A 90 4.02 3.23 5.79
C SER A 90 5.41 2.74 6.14
N PHE A 91 6.39 2.93 5.24
CA PHE A 91 7.74 2.36 5.41
C PHE A 91 8.82 3.44 5.50
N TYR A 92 8.87 4.37 4.54
CA TYR A 92 9.94 5.38 4.52
C TYR A 92 9.77 6.43 5.62
N MET A 93 8.60 7.03 5.75
CA MET A 93 8.36 8.15 6.68
C MET A 93 8.70 7.82 8.15
N PRO A 94 8.29 6.67 8.72
CA PRO A 94 8.62 6.35 10.11
C PRO A 94 10.13 6.20 10.34
N VAL A 95 10.83 5.58 9.39
CA VAL A 95 12.29 5.43 9.44
C VAL A 95 12.99 6.78 9.26
N ALA A 96 12.53 7.62 8.33
CA ALA A 96 13.07 8.96 8.12
C ALA A 96 12.91 9.85 9.38
N CYS A 97 11.77 9.74 10.07
CA CYS A 97 11.59 10.39 11.38
C CYS A 97 12.66 9.91 12.37
N ALA A 98 12.83 8.59 12.53
CA ALA A 98 13.84 8.02 13.41
C ALA A 98 15.27 8.43 13.05
N MET A 99 15.60 8.54 11.76
CA MET A 99 16.89 9.02 11.28
C MET A 99 17.15 10.46 11.73
N HIS A 100 16.17 11.37 11.61
CA HIS A 100 16.31 12.74 12.12
C HIS A 100 16.49 12.77 13.65
N LEU A 101 15.74 11.96 14.39
CA LEU A 101 15.90 11.84 15.85
C LEU A 101 17.29 11.29 16.23
N ALA A 102 17.83 10.36 15.45
CA ALA A 102 19.17 9.80 15.64
C ALA A 102 20.31 10.73 15.14
N GLY A 103 19.98 11.90 14.58
CA GLY A 103 20.95 12.91 14.20
C GLY A 103 21.60 12.70 12.82
N TYR A 104 21.00 11.87 11.96
CA TYR A 104 21.42 11.71 10.56
C TYR A 104 21.24 13.03 9.80
N LYS A 105 22.18 13.32 8.89
CA LYS A 105 22.21 14.58 8.11
C LYS A 105 22.62 14.42 6.66
N ASP A 106 23.14 13.25 6.26
CA ASP A 106 23.60 13.03 4.90
C ASP A 106 22.43 12.58 4.01
N ASP A 107 22.05 13.40 3.04
CA ASP A 107 20.98 13.09 2.08
C ASP A 107 21.19 11.77 1.33
N SER A 108 22.44 11.31 1.19
CA SER A 108 22.71 9.99 0.61
C SER A 108 22.25 8.83 1.50
N GLU A 109 22.30 8.98 2.83
CA GLU A 109 21.77 8.00 3.80
C GLU A 109 20.25 7.91 3.69
N PHE A 110 19.57 9.06 3.64
CA PHE A 110 18.12 9.11 3.46
C PHE A 110 17.70 8.52 2.10
N ARG A 111 18.39 8.85 1.01
CA ARG A 111 18.07 8.32 -0.33
C ARG A 111 18.25 6.82 -0.43
N GLN A 112 19.37 6.27 0.06
CA GLN A 112 19.59 4.82 0.02
C GLN A 112 18.53 4.10 0.87
N THR A 113 18.26 4.62 2.07
CA THR A 113 17.21 4.10 2.97
C THR A 113 15.83 4.12 2.31
N LYS A 114 15.46 5.25 1.70
CA LYS A 114 14.21 5.40 0.93
C LYS A 114 14.09 4.36 -0.18
N ASN A 115 15.15 4.18 -0.98
CA ASN A 115 15.12 3.28 -2.13
C ASN A 115 14.85 1.81 -1.75
N VAL A 116 15.32 1.36 -0.59
CA VAL A 116 15.05 0.02 -0.07
C VAL A 116 13.62 -0.05 0.48
N LEU A 117 13.24 0.89 1.34
CA LEU A 117 11.93 0.90 1.99
C LEU A 117 10.77 1.06 1.01
N LEU A 118 10.95 1.77 -0.10
CA LEU A 118 9.92 1.87 -1.14
C LEU A 118 9.68 0.54 -1.87
N GLU A 119 10.69 -0.32 -2.02
CA GLU A 119 10.51 -1.65 -2.62
C GLU A 119 9.82 -2.60 -1.63
N ILE A 120 10.16 -2.52 -0.35
CA ILE A 120 9.46 -3.24 0.72
C ILE A 120 7.99 -2.82 0.75
N GLY A 121 7.70 -1.52 0.69
CA GLY A 121 6.34 -1.02 0.66
C GLY A 121 5.57 -1.37 -0.62
N GLN A 122 6.26 -1.52 -1.75
CA GLN A 122 5.63 -2.04 -2.97
C GLN A 122 5.23 -3.51 -2.80
N LEU A 123 6.11 -4.35 -2.23
CA LEU A 123 5.78 -5.73 -1.89
C LEU A 123 4.56 -5.77 -0.95
N PHE A 124 4.56 -4.95 0.10
CA PHE A 124 3.44 -4.83 1.03
C PHE A 124 2.10 -4.54 0.32
N GLN A 125 2.07 -3.60 -0.62
CA GLN A 125 0.84 -3.29 -1.35
C GLN A 125 0.36 -4.46 -2.21
N VAL A 126 1.28 -5.18 -2.89
CA VAL A 126 0.90 -6.38 -3.66
C VAL A 126 0.31 -7.46 -2.75
N GLN A 127 0.89 -7.64 -1.55
CA GLN A 127 0.35 -8.56 -0.56
C GLN A 127 -1.01 -8.10 -0.05
N ASP A 128 -1.22 -6.79 0.18
CA ASP A 128 -2.52 -6.25 0.61
C ASP A 128 -3.60 -6.49 -0.45
N ASP A 129 -3.31 -6.21 -1.72
CA ASP A 129 -4.20 -6.49 -2.86
C ASP A 129 -4.54 -8.00 -2.94
N TYR A 130 -3.55 -8.87 -2.74
CA TYR A 130 -3.75 -10.33 -2.75
C TYR A 130 -4.62 -10.79 -1.58
N LEU A 131 -4.31 -10.34 -0.37
CA LEU A 131 -5.03 -10.69 0.86
C LEU A 131 -6.45 -10.10 0.88
N ASP A 132 -6.72 -9.00 0.17
CA ASP A 132 -8.08 -8.48 0.00
C ASP A 132 -8.97 -9.50 -0.73
N CYS A 133 -8.43 -10.19 -1.74
CA CYS A 133 -9.16 -11.19 -2.50
C CYS A 133 -9.16 -12.58 -1.87
N TYR A 134 -8.01 -13.04 -1.37
CA TYR A 134 -7.75 -14.43 -0.96
C TYR A 134 -7.51 -14.63 0.54
N GLY A 135 -7.29 -13.56 1.30
CA GLY A 135 -7.04 -13.65 2.74
C GLY A 135 -8.28 -14.05 3.53
N ASP A 136 -8.07 -14.65 4.70
CA ASP A 136 -9.15 -14.97 5.63
C ASP A 136 -9.65 -13.67 6.30
N PRO A 137 -10.93 -13.28 6.14
CA PRO A 137 -11.47 -12.07 6.77
C PRO A 137 -11.37 -12.05 8.30
N THR A 138 -11.29 -13.23 8.94
CA THR A 138 -11.16 -13.34 10.40
C THR A 138 -9.76 -12.97 10.88
N GLU A 139 -8.73 -13.33 10.11
CA GLU A 139 -7.33 -12.98 10.37
C GLU A 139 -7.06 -11.52 10.00
N ARG A 140 -7.52 -11.08 8.81
CA ARG A 140 -7.38 -9.69 8.33
C ARG A 140 -8.20 -8.69 9.16
N GLY A 141 -9.27 -9.15 9.80
CA GLY A 141 -10.19 -8.29 10.58
C GLY A 141 -11.09 -7.40 9.72
N THR A 142 -11.01 -7.51 8.39
CA THR A 142 -11.84 -6.79 7.42
C THR A 142 -12.26 -7.73 6.30
N ILE A 143 -13.40 -7.43 5.68
CA ILE A 143 -13.87 -8.10 4.47
C ILE A 143 -13.28 -7.33 3.29
N GLY A 144 -12.58 -8.03 2.39
CA GLY A 144 -12.03 -7.43 1.20
C GLY A 144 -13.10 -7.01 0.19
N ARG A 145 -12.86 -5.88 -0.47
CA ARG A 145 -13.85 -5.18 -1.30
C ARG A 145 -13.30 -4.68 -2.62
N ASP A 146 -12.04 -4.93 -2.94
CA ASP A 146 -11.41 -4.36 -4.14
C ASP A 146 -12.13 -4.76 -5.43
N ILE A 147 -12.62 -6.00 -5.51
CA ILE A 147 -13.38 -6.48 -6.67
C ILE A 147 -14.72 -5.76 -6.81
N GLU A 148 -15.48 -5.59 -5.72
CA GLU A 148 -16.80 -4.96 -5.77
C GLU A 148 -16.73 -3.45 -5.95
N ASP A 149 -15.66 -2.83 -5.44
CA ASP A 149 -15.36 -1.40 -5.62
C ASP A 149 -14.66 -1.11 -6.94
N GLY A 150 -14.27 -2.15 -7.71
CA GLY A 150 -13.64 -2.01 -9.02
C GLY A 150 -12.24 -1.39 -8.94
N ARG A 151 -11.53 -1.64 -7.85
CA ARG A 151 -10.23 -1.03 -7.52
C ARG A 151 -9.16 -1.48 -8.51
N PHE A 152 -8.22 -0.58 -8.80
CA PHE A 152 -7.03 -0.88 -9.59
C PHE A 152 -5.98 -1.56 -8.72
N THR A 153 -5.92 -2.89 -8.81
CA THR A 153 -5.05 -3.75 -7.99
C THR A 153 -4.00 -4.48 -8.83
N TRP A 154 -3.00 -5.04 -8.15
CA TRP A 154 -2.03 -5.95 -8.75
C TRP A 154 -2.71 -7.16 -9.39
N LEU A 155 -3.74 -7.72 -8.72
CA LEU A 155 -4.50 -8.86 -9.22
C LEU A 155 -5.14 -8.57 -10.58
N LEU A 156 -5.76 -7.39 -10.73
CA LEU A 156 -6.36 -6.96 -11.99
C LEU A 156 -5.31 -6.85 -13.08
N LEU A 157 -4.19 -6.17 -12.80
CA LEU A 157 -3.10 -6.00 -13.77
C LEU A 157 -2.54 -7.35 -14.21
N THR A 158 -2.17 -8.22 -13.27
CA THR A 158 -1.59 -9.54 -13.54
C THR A 158 -2.56 -10.44 -14.31
N PHE A 159 -3.85 -10.40 -13.97
CA PHE A 159 -4.86 -11.13 -14.73
C PHE A 159 -4.91 -10.67 -16.20
N LEU A 160 -4.91 -9.36 -16.45
CA LEU A 160 -4.98 -8.81 -17.82
C LEU A 160 -3.74 -9.18 -18.67
N GLU A 161 -2.58 -9.39 -18.04
CA GLU A 161 -1.37 -9.84 -18.73
C GLU A 161 -1.45 -11.33 -19.15
N HIS A 162 -2.16 -12.17 -18.39
CA HIS A 162 -2.20 -13.62 -18.62
C HIS A 162 -3.51 -14.12 -19.25
N ALA A 163 -4.57 -13.31 -19.22
CA ALA A 163 -5.89 -13.68 -19.69
C ALA A 163 -6.04 -13.63 -21.22
N THR A 164 -6.82 -14.57 -21.75
CA THR A 164 -7.34 -14.53 -23.12
C THR A 164 -8.35 -13.39 -23.31
N ASP A 165 -8.62 -13.00 -24.56
CA ASP A 165 -9.61 -11.96 -24.85
C ASP A 165 -11.03 -12.30 -24.34
N ALA A 166 -11.40 -13.59 -24.38
CA ALA A 166 -12.67 -14.06 -23.83
C ALA A 166 -12.74 -13.91 -22.30
N GLN A 167 -11.66 -14.23 -21.60
CA GLN A 167 -11.55 -14.02 -20.15
C GLN A 167 -11.56 -12.53 -19.79
N LYS A 168 -10.90 -11.67 -20.58
CA LYS A 168 -10.94 -10.21 -20.41
C LYS A 168 -12.34 -9.64 -20.60
N ALA A 169 -13.09 -10.14 -21.59
CA ALA A 169 -14.49 -9.76 -21.79
C ALA A 169 -15.36 -10.17 -20.60
N ALA A 170 -15.21 -11.41 -20.11
CA ALA A 170 -15.93 -11.90 -18.95
C ALA A 170 -15.60 -11.11 -17.66
N LEU A 171 -14.34 -10.70 -17.49
CA LEU A 171 -13.93 -9.85 -16.37
C LEU A 171 -14.66 -8.49 -16.40
N LYS A 172 -14.73 -7.84 -17.58
CA LYS A 172 -15.43 -6.54 -17.73
C LYS A 172 -16.91 -6.62 -17.38
N GLU A 173 -17.53 -7.76 -17.55
CA GLU A 173 -18.94 -7.97 -17.18
C GLU A 173 -19.16 -8.14 -15.68
N ALA A 174 -18.13 -8.50 -14.90
CA ALA A 174 -18.27 -8.84 -13.48
C ALA A 174 -17.54 -7.87 -12.53
N TYR A 175 -16.40 -7.31 -12.94
CA TYR A 175 -15.55 -6.46 -12.09
C TYR A 175 -16.23 -5.13 -11.74
N GLY A 176 -16.08 -4.66 -10.49
CA GLY A 176 -16.72 -3.43 -9.99
C GLY A 176 -18.22 -3.55 -9.74
N LYS A 177 -18.73 -4.78 -9.57
CA LYS A 177 -20.12 -5.03 -9.21
C LYS A 177 -20.23 -5.57 -7.79
N LYS A 178 -21.19 -5.01 -7.05
CA LYS A 178 -21.47 -5.36 -5.64
C LYS A 178 -22.24 -6.67 -5.46
N ASP A 179 -22.65 -7.33 -6.54
CA ASP A 179 -23.37 -8.60 -6.41
C ASP A 179 -22.38 -9.75 -6.13
N PRO A 180 -22.66 -10.62 -5.13
CA PRO A 180 -21.74 -11.68 -4.74
C PRO A 180 -21.37 -12.66 -5.87
N LYS A 181 -22.28 -12.87 -6.83
CA LYS A 181 -22.04 -13.76 -7.97
C LYS A 181 -20.98 -13.19 -8.92
N SER A 182 -20.99 -11.89 -9.16
CA SER A 182 -19.93 -11.22 -9.92
C SER A 182 -18.58 -11.32 -9.20
N VAL A 183 -18.54 -11.12 -7.88
CA VAL A 183 -17.31 -11.28 -7.09
C VAL A 183 -16.76 -12.70 -7.21
N GLU A 184 -17.60 -13.72 -7.03
CA GLU A 184 -17.23 -15.12 -7.19
C GLU A 184 -16.74 -15.42 -8.62
N ARG A 185 -17.41 -14.85 -9.64
CA ARG A 185 -17.00 -14.98 -11.04
C ARG A 185 -15.60 -14.42 -11.29
N VAL A 186 -15.28 -13.26 -10.73
CA VAL A 186 -13.94 -12.66 -10.83
C VAL A 186 -12.90 -13.55 -10.14
N LYS A 187 -13.18 -14.04 -8.93
CA LYS A 187 -12.28 -14.97 -8.23
C LYS A 187 -12.03 -16.24 -9.04
N GLN A 188 -13.05 -16.80 -9.68
CA GLN A 188 -12.87 -17.94 -10.59
C GLN A 188 -11.98 -17.59 -11.78
N LEU A 189 -12.17 -16.43 -12.41
CA LEU A 189 -11.33 -15.98 -13.52
C LEU A 189 -9.85 -15.83 -13.08
N TYR A 190 -9.59 -15.30 -11.89
CA TYR A 190 -8.24 -15.25 -11.33
C TYR A 190 -7.65 -16.65 -11.09
N ASN A 191 -8.45 -17.60 -10.60
CA ASN A 191 -8.02 -18.99 -10.45
C ASN A 191 -7.72 -19.67 -11.79
N ASP A 192 -8.52 -19.39 -12.83
CA ASP A 192 -8.35 -19.97 -14.18
C ASP A 192 -7.00 -19.61 -14.81
N VAL A 193 -6.42 -18.46 -14.45
CA VAL A 193 -5.06 -18.05 -14.88
C VAL A 193 -3.97 -18.42 -13.86
N SER A 194 -4.30 -19.22 -12.84
CA SER A 194 -3.38 -19.63 -11.76
C SER A 194 -2.77 -18.45 -10.99
N LEU A 195 -3.53 -17.38 -10.77
CA LEU A 195 -3.05 -16.16 -10.11
C LEU A 195 -2.40 -16.44 -8.74
N PRO A 196 -2.96 -17.29 -7.84
CA PRO A 196 -2.30 -17.63 -6.57
C PRO A 196 -0.86 -18.15 -6.74
N LYS A 197 -0.59 -18.93 -7.79
CA LYS A 197 0.76 -19.43 -8.09
C LYS A 197 1.68 -18.31 -8.59
N ILE A 198 1.15 -17.42 -9.43
CA ILE A 198 1.90 -16.26 -9.94
C ILE A 198 2.30 -15.34 -8.77
N TYR A 199 1.38 -15.10 -7.84
CA TYR A 199 1.64 -14.34 -6.62
C TYR A 199 2.74 -14.99 -5.76
N ALA A 200 2.66 -16.29 -5.49
CA ALA A 200 3.68 -16.99 -4.68
C ALA A 200 5.08 -16.86 -5.29
N ASN A 201 5.20 -17.00 -6.62
CA ASN A 201 6.48 -16.79 -7.32
C ASN A 201 6.95 -15.33 -7.20
N TYR A 202 6.04 -14.37 -7.42
CA TYR A 202 6.35 -12.94 -7.30
C TYR A 202 6.85 -12.58 -5.89
N GLU A 203 6.21 -13.08 -4.83
CA GLU A 203 6.59 -12.82 -3.45
C GLU A 203 8.02 -13.30 -3.16
N GLU A 204 8.36 -14.53 -3.56
CA GLU A 204 9.71 -15.07 -3.38
C GLU A 204 10.77 -14.29 -4.18
N GLU A 205 10.47 -13.90 -5.41
CA GLU A 205 11.37 -13.11 -6.25
C GLU A 205 11.58 -11.71 -5.70
N ALA A 206 10.49 -11.04 -5.28
CA ALA A 206 10.53 -9.73 -4.67
C ALA A 206 11.35 -9.74 -3.38
N TYR A 207 11.15 -10.75 -2.51
CA TYR A 207 11.93 -10.92 -1.30
C TYR A 207 13.43 -11.02 -1.59
N LYS A 208 13.84 -11.92 -2.50
CA LYS A 208 15.27 -12.10 -2.88
C LYS A 208 15.87 -10.83 -3.47
N LYS A 209 15.10 -10.12 -4.31
CA LYS A 209 15.52 -8.85 -4.91
C LYS A 209 15.75 -7.80 -3.83
N ILE A 210 14.83 -7.65 -2.89
CA ILE A 210 14.96 -6.69 -1.78
C ILE A 210 16.14 -7.08 -0.89
N GLU A 211 16.30 -8.36 -0.56
CA GLU A 211 17.42 -8.85 0.24
C GLU A 211 18.78 -8.51 -0.40
N THR A 212 18.88 -8.67 -1.72
CA THR A 212 20.08 -8.26 -2.48
C THR A 212 20.32 -6.76 -2.36
N LYS A 213 19.27 -5.94 -2.52
CA LYS A 213 19.34 -4.48 -2.40
C LYS A 213 19.76 -4.02 -1.00
N ILE A 214 19.31 -4.72 0.05
CA ILE A 214 19.76 -4.47 1.43
C ILE A 214 21.26 -4.73 1.54
N LYS A 215 21.76 -5.87 1.01
CA LYS A 215 23.18 -6.24 1.04
C LYS A 215 24.07 -5.28 0.24
N GLU A 216 23.54 -4.67 -0.81
CA GLU A 216 24.24 -3.68 -1.65
C GLU A 216 24.23 -2.26 -1.06
N THR A 217 23.41 -2.01 -0.03
CA THR A 217 23.32 -0.69 0.60
C THR A 217 24.60 -0.38 1.36
N THR A 218 25.21 0.77 1.06
CA THR A 218 26.50 1.18 1.64
C THR A 218 26.39 2.31 2.66
N ARG A 219 25.24 2.98 2.69
CA ARG A 219 24.91 4.08 3.59
C ARG A 219 23.44 4.00 3.99
N GLY A 220 23.08 4.58 5.13
CA GLY A 220 21.71 4.58 5.62
C GLY A 220 21.60 3.97 7.01
N VAL A 221 20.40 3.50 7.32
CA VAL A 221 20.13 2.80 8.59
C VAL A 221 20.78 1.41 8.62
N PRO A 222 21.03 0.84 9.82
CA PRO A 222 21.49 -0.54 9.96
C PRO A 222 20.59 -1.53 9.23
N ALA A 223 21.17 -2.59 8.68
CA ALA A 223 20.45 -3.55 7.84
C ALA A 223 19.27 -4.21 8.57
N GLU A 224 19.41 -4.38 9.88
CA GLU A 224 18.41 -4.91 10.80
C GLU A 224 17.10 -4.12 10.73
N VAL A 225 17.15 -2.81 10.50
CA VAL A 225 15.95 -1.99 10.36
C VAL A 225 15.15 -2.40 9.13
N TYR A 226 15.80 -2.73 8.00
CA TYR A 226 15.09 -3.21 6.82
C TYR A 226 14.52 -4.62 7.03
N TYR A 227 15.28 -5.52 7.66
CA TYR A 227 14.82 -6.88 7.96
C TYR A 227 13.66 -6.89 8.95
N MET A 228 13.62 -5.97 9.92
CA MET A 228 12.45 -5.81 10.80
C MET A 228 11.14 -5.62 10.02
N PHE A 229 11.16 -4.86 8.93
CA PHE A 229 10.00 -4.75 8.04
C PHE A 229 9.87 -5.99 7.15
N LEU A 230 10.90 -6.35 6.38
CA LEU A 230 10.82 -7.39 5.37
C LEU A 230 10.41 -8.76 5.94
N ASP A 231 10.96 -9.14 7.09
CA ASP A 231 10.68 -10.44 7.72
C ASP A 231 9.25 -10.48 8.29
N SER A 232 8.73 -9.33 8.74
CA SER A 232 7.33 -9.22 9.18
C SER A 232 6.35 -9.38 8.01
N LEU A 233 6.80 -9.15 6.78
CA LEU A 233 5.98 -9.27 5.58
C LEU A 233 6.00 -10.67 4.98
N PHE A 234 7.10 -11.40 5.08
CA PHE A 234 7.26 -12.65 4.36
C PHE A 234 6.24 -13.70 4.81
N LYS A 235 5.36 -14.12 3.89
CA LYS A 235 4.26 -15.06 4.15
C LYS A 235 3.30 -14.58 5.24
N ARG A 236 3.11 -13.26 5.37
CA ARG A 236 2.11 -12.70 6.28
C ARG A 236 0.71 -13.18 5.89
N THR A 237 -0.13 -13.40 6.89
CA THR A 237 -1.54 -13.79 6.69
C THR A 237 -2.52 -12.64 6.94
N SER A 238 -2.02 -11.49 7.42
CA SER A 238 -2.75 -10.24 7.66
C SER A 238 -1.95 -9.01 7.25
#